data_AF-A0A7R9VQI9-F1
#
_entry.id   AF-A0A7R9VQI9-F1
#
_cell.length_a   1.000
_cell.length_b   1.000
_cell.length_c   1.000
_cell.angle_alpha   90.00
_cell.angle_beta   90.00
_cell.angle_gamma   90.00
#
_symmetry.space_group_name_H-M   'P 1'
#
loop_
_entity.id
_entity.type
_entity.pdbx_description
1 polymer ?
#
loop_
_entity_poly.entity_id
_entity_poly.type
_entity_poly.pdbx_seq_one_letter_code
_entity_poly.pdbx_strand_id
1 'polypeptide(L)'
;GDTDLVYLVLFHTYKRRSLQDFWAIISTRALARNLFIKFCKAREPDLLETVLTVKHQVTELAEWHVERSLHAYVAAYRTHAQADAALLKLTTSLSDAGSKYGMSREHAFHARAATEFAQLRREQARLERESGQRLFVGLSLMATIATCIRLGHHKAAHALKKIFNVTDKRFYWIKVLTLCEQHAWPALDEFSMERKSPIGWEPFLQLAKQHGAPNDVMARLIHRMPDSASKAEAFSSVDHAREAAEVAAKLRDSDLFARIQGAVAPNSPAGLAIAQLQERFRTSFR
;
A
#
# COMPACT_ATOMS: atom_id res chain seq x y z
N GLY A 1 -6.07 -36.83 -19.37
CA GLY A 1 -6.51 -38.00 -18.60
C GLY A 1 -7.86 -37.68 -18.01
N ASP A 2 -8.80 -38.62 -18.06
CA ASP A 2 -10.16 -38.47 -17.54
C ASP A 2 -10.13 -38.38 -16.00
N THR A 3 -10.59 -37.25 -15.44
CA THR A 3 -10.59 -37.00 -13.99
C THR A 3 -11.60 -37.87 -13.25
N ASP A 4 -12.70 -38.24 -13.91
CA ASP A 4 -13.78 -38.99 -13.29
C ASP A 4 -13.36 -40.44 -13.09
N LEU A 5 -12.64 -41.01 -14.06
CA LEU A 5 -12.04 -42.32 -13.92
C LEU A 5 -10.99 -42.35 -12.79
N VAL A 6 -10.20 -41.29 -12.63
CA VAL A 6 -9.24 -41.19 -11.53
C VAL A 6 -9.96 -41.11 -10.19
N TYR A 7 -11.05 -40.34 -10.07
CA TYR A 7 -11.86 -40.30 -8.85
C TYR A 7 -12.51 -41.65 -8.53
N LEU A 8 -13.01 -42.36 -9.54
CA LEU A 8 -13.60 -43.69 -9.37
C LEU A 8 -12.59 -44.66 -8.75
N VAL A 9 -11.36 -44.71 -9.27
CA VAL A 9 -10.28 -45.55 -8.74
C VAL A 9 -9.85 -45.07 -7.35
N LEU A 10 -9.72 -43.76 -7.13
CA LEU A 10 -9.35 -43.19 -5.84
C LEU A 10 -10.34 -43.60 -4.74
N PHE A 11 -11.64 -43.39 -4.96
CA PHE A 11 -12.65 -43.69 -3.94
C PHE A 11 -12.82 -45.20 -3.73
N HIS A 12 -12.68 -46.01 -4.78
CA HIS A 12 -12.70 -47.46 -4.64
C HIS A 12 -11.53 -47.96 -3.78
N THR A 13 -10.34 -47.40 -4.00
CA THR A 13 -9.13 -47.76 -3.24
C THR A 13 -9.21 -47.27 -1.81
N TYR A 14 -9.73 -46.06 -1.59
CA TYR A 14 -9.92 -45.46 -0.26
C TYR A 14 -10.88 -46.28 0.61
N LYS A 15 -11.99 -46.76 0.06
CA LYS A 15 -12.98 -47.58 0.79
C LYS A 15 -12.49 -48.97 1.18
N ARG A 16 -11.50 -49.53 0.46
CA ARG A 16 -11.06 -50.93 0.62
C ARG A 16 -9.77 -51.10 1.42
N ARG A 17 -9.08 -50.01 1.75
CA ARG A 17 -7.75 -50.04 2.36
C ARG A 17 -7.71 -49.17 3.61
N SER A 18 -6.73 -49.45 4.47
CA SER A 18 -6.40 -48.53 5.56
C SER A 18 -5.96 -47.17 4.99
N LEU A 19 -6.11 -46.10 5.77
CA LEU A 19 -5.66 -44.76 5.37
C LEU A 19 -4.17 -44.74 5.01
N GLN A 20 -3.37 -45.48 5.78
CA GLN A 20 -1.92 -45.59 5.58
C GLN A 20 -1.59 -46.25 4.23
N ASP A 21 -2.21 -47.40 3.92
CA ASP A 21 -1.97 -48.12 2.66
C ASP A 21 -2.49 -47.33 1.45
N PHE A 22 -3.67 -46.72 1.59
CA PHE A 22 -4.23 -45.85 0.55
C PHE A 22 -3.27 -44.70 0.24
N TRP A 23 -2.76 -44.04 1.27
CA TRP A 23 -1.88 -42.88 1.11
C TRP A 23 -0.52 -43.27 0.55
N ALA A 24 0.05 -44.41 0.93
CA ALA A 24 1.27 -44.95 0.32
C ALA A 24 1.11 -45.09 -1.21
N ILE A 25 -0.03 -45.61 -1.67
CA ILE A 25 -0.34 -45.81 -3.09
C ILE A 25 -0.52 -44.50 -3.85
N ILE A 26 -1.18 -43.50 -3.27
CA ILE A 26 -1.47 -42.25 -3.99
C ILE A 26 -0.35 -41.22 -3.87
N SER A 27 0.48 -41.30 -2.82
CA SER A 27 1.56 -40.34 -2.59
C SER A 27 2.61 -40.29 -3.71
N THR A 28 2.86 -41.41 -4.39
CA THR A 28 3.78 -41.54 -5.53
C THR A 28 3.21 -40.97 -6.82
N ARG A 29 1.89 -40.74 -6.90
CA ARG A 29 1.18 -40.30 -8.09
C ARG A 29 0.63 -38.89 -7.91
N ALA A 30 1.36 -37.89 -8.41
CA ALA A 30 1.05 -36.47 -8.18
C ALA A 30 -0.40 -36.08 -8.56
N LEU A 31 -0.91 -36.54 -9.71
CA LEU A 31 -2.28 -36.23 -10.15
C LEU A 31 -3.33 -36.78 -9.18
N ALA A 32 -3.23 -38.06 -8.82
CA ALA A 32 -4.16 -38.75 -7.93
C ALA A 32 -4.14 -38.12 -6.52
N ARG A 33 -2.94 -37.82 -6.01
CA ARG A 33 -2.74 -37.10 -4.75
C ARG A 33 -3.42 -35.73 -4.76
N ASN A 34 -3.18 -34.93 -5.79
CA ASN A 34 -3.73 -33.57 -5.88
C ASN A 34 -5.26 -33.57 -6.00
N LEU A 35 -5.83 -34.52 -6.75
CA LEU A 35 -7.29 -34.69 -6.86
C LEU A 35 -7.92 -35.12 -5.53
N PHE A 36 -7.24 -35.99 -4.77
CA PHE A 36 -7.70 -36.40 -3.45
C PHE A 36 -7.60 -35.26 -2.43
N ILE A 37 -6.49 -34.51 -2.39
CA ILE A 37 -6.35 -33.31 -1.54
C ILE A 37 -7.46 -32.30 -1.86
N LYS A 38 -7.74 -32.08 -3.15
CA LYS A 38 -8.85 -31.20 -3.59
C LYS A 38 -10.20 -31.69 -3.07
N PHE A 39 -10.45 -33.00 -3.10
CA PHE A 39 -11.66 -33.60 -2.54
C PHE A 39 -11.74 -33.40 -1.02
N CYS A 40 -10.68 -33.69 -0.27
CA CYS A 40 -10.68 -33.54 1.18
C CYS A 40 -10.88 -32.09 1.61
N LYS A 41 -10.24 -31.13 0.92
CA LYS A 41 -10.47 -29.69 1.18
C LYS A 41 -11.94 -29.29 1.06
N ALA A 42 -12.69 -29.92 0.15
CA ALA A 42 -14.08 -29.57 -0.12
C ALA A 42 -15.09 -30.34 0.75
N ARG A 43 -14.84 -31.62 1.05
CA ARG A 43 -15.84 -32.50 1.67
C ARG A 43 -15.43 -33.10 3.01
N GLU A 44 -14.14 -33.35 3.22
CA GLU A 44 -13.64 -34.08 4.39
C GLU A 44 -12.40 -33.38 4.97
N PRO A 45 -12.58 -32.21 5.59
CA PRO A 45 -11.46 -31.41 6.10
C PRO A 45 -10.68 -32.10 7.22
N ASP A 46 -11.37 -32.85 8.09
CA ASP A 46 -10.76 -33.55 9.23
C ASP A 46 -9.86 -34.71 8.76
N LEU A 47 -10.22 -35.33 7.62
CA LEU A 47 -9.39 -36.33 6.97
C LEU A 47 -8.10 -35.71 6.44
N LEU A 48 -8.17 -34.51 5.84
CA LEU A 48 -6.98 -33.81 5.36
C LEU A 48 -6.01 -33.48 6.49
N GLU A 49 -6.54 -33.00 7.63
CA GLU A 49 -5.74 -32.72 8.82
C GLU A 49 -5.03 -33.97 9.34
N THR A 50 -5.75 -35.10 9.43
CA THR A 50 -5.17 -36.39 9.81
C THR A 50 -4.05 -36.81 8.86
N VAL A 51 -4.29 -36.71 7.55
CA VAL A 51 -3.32 -37.10 6.52
C VAL A 51 -2.04 -36.24 6.56
N LEU A 52 -2.17 -34.92 6.69
CA LEU A 52 -1.02 -34.02 6.75
C LEU A 52 -0.23 -34.18 8.06
N THR A 53 -0.93 -34.48 9.16
CA THR A 53 -0.32 -34.75 10.47
C THR A 53 0.52 -36.03 10.44
N VAL A 54 -0.04 -37.15 9.96
CA VAL A 54 0.66 -38.44 9.85
C VAL A 54 1.91 -38.34 8.98
N LYS A 55 1.88 -37.46 7.98
CA LYS A 55 3.00 -37.24 7.06
C LYS A 55 4.10 -36.31 7.58
N HIS A 56 3.93 -35.70 8.75
CA HIS A 56 4.81 -34.65 9.24
C HIS A 56 4.93 -33.45 8.28
N GLN A 57 3.91 -33.22 7.43
CA GLN A 57 3.84 -32.05 6.54
C GLN A 57 3.30 -30.84 7.31
N VAL A 58 4.08 -30.39 8.30
CA VAL A 58 3.67 -29.34 9.25
C VAL A 58 3.35 -28.01 8.56
N THR A 59 4.09 -27.68 7.49
CA THR A 59 3.93 -26.44 6.72
C THR A 59 2.61 -26.41 5.95
N GLU A 60 2.32 -27.47 5.18
CA GLU A 60 1.07 -27.61 4.42
C GLU A 60 -0.15 -27.61 5.33
N LEU A 61 -0.03 -28.24 6.51
CA LEU A 61 -1.08 -28.22 7.53
C LEU A 61 -1.35 -26.81 8.05
N ALA A 62 -0.30 -26.03 8.33
CA ALA A 62 -0.43 -24.67 8.81
C ALA A 62 -1.04 -23.73 7.76
N GLU A 63 -0.61 -23.85 6.51
CA GLU A 63 -1.19 -23.14 5.37
C GLU A 63 -2.69 -23.39 5.24
N TRP A 64 -3.08 -24.66 5.38
CA TRP A 64 -4.48 -25.05 5.34
C TRP A 64 -5.29 -24.46 6.51
N HIS A 65 -4.75 -24.46 7.74
CA HIS A 65 -5.40 -23.79 8.87
C HIS A 65 -5.53 -22.28 8.66
N VAL A 66 -4.53 -21.62 8.07
CA VAL A 66 -4.60 -20.19 7.70
C VAL A 66 -5.70 -19.96 6.67
N GLU A 67 -5.76 -20.76 5.60
CA GLU A 67 -6.80 -20.66 4.56
C GLU A 67 -8.21 -20.77 5.17
N ARG A 68 -8.43 -21.79 6.01
CA ARG A 68 -9.73 -22.04 6.66
C ARG A 68 -10.10 -20.95 7.66
N SER A 69 -9.17 -20.52 8.51
CA SER A 69 -9.42 -19.47 9.50
C SER A 69 -9.65 -18.11 8.85
N LEU A 70 -8.99 -17.82 7.73
CA LEU A 70 -9.23 -16.61 6.95
C LEU A 70 -10.64 -16.61 6.35
N HIS A 71 -11.06 -17.73 5.75
CA HIS A 71 -12.41 -17.86 5.20
C HIS A 71 -13.47 -17.68 6.30
N ALA A 72 -13.28 -18.33 7.45
CA ALA A 72 -14.17 -18.19 8.60
C ALA A 72 -14.22 -16.74 9.12
N TYR A 73 -13.07 -16.05 9.18
CA TYR A 73 -13.01 -14.65 9.59
C TYR A 73 -13.73 -13.72 8.61
N VAL A 74 -13.55 -13.91 7.29
CA VAL A 74 -14.27 -13.12 6.27
C VAL A 74 -15.78 -13.34 6.38
N ALA A 75 -16.23 -14.59 6.57
CA ALA A 75 -17.64 -14.89 6.78
C ALA A 75 -18.20 -14.22 8.04
N ALA A 76 -17.53 -14.40 9.19
CA ALA A 76 -17.89 -13.78 10.46
C ALA A 76 -17.91 -12.25 10.38
N TYR A 77 -16.97 -11.67 9.63
CA TYR A 77 -16.91 -10.24 9.41
C TYR A 77 -18.14 -9.75 8.63
N ARG A 78 -18.52 -10.43 7.54
CA ARG A 78 -19.70 -10.07 6.72
C ARG A 78 -21.02 -10.26 7.46
N THR A 79 -21.15 -11.30 8.28
CA THR A 79 -22.40 -11.61 8.98
C THR A 79 -22.53 -10.89 10.33
N HIS A 80 -21.54 -10.09 10.72
CA HIS A 80 -21.50 -9.40 12.02
C HIS A 80 -21.54 -10.34 13.23
N ALA A 81 -21.25 -11.63 13.04
CA ALA A 81 -21.35 -12.65 14.07
C ALA A 81 -19.96 -13.14 14.49
N GLN A 82 -19.64 -13.04 15.78
CA GLN A 82 -18.42 -13.62 16.38
C GLN A 82 -17.10 -13.24 15.70
N ALA A 83 -17.00 -12.01 15.15
CA ALA A 83 -15.83 -11.55 14.43
C ALA A 83 -14.54 -11.59 15.26
N ASP A 84 -14.61 -11.28 16.56
CA ASP A 84 -13.45 -11.30 17.47
C ASP A 84 -12.93 -12.72 17.71
N ALA A 85 -13.84 -13.69 17.90
CA ALA A 85 -13.45 -15.09 18.08
C ALA A 85 -12.83 -15.66 16.79
N ALA A 86 -13.37 -15.30 15.63
CA ALA A 86 -12.82 -15.69 14.33
C ALA A 86 -11.46 -15.01 14.06
N LEU A 87 -11.29 -13.75 14.46
CA LEU A 87 -10.03 -13.04 14.39
C LEU A 87 -8.96 -13.70 15.25
N LEU A 88 -9.30 -14.06 16.49
CA LEU A 88 -8.37 -14.74 17.39
C LEU A 88 -7.86 -16.03 16.74
N LYS A 89 -8.77 -16.87 16.22
CA LYS A 89 -8.42 -18.08 15.48
C LYS A 89 -7.48 -17.81 14.31
N LEU A 90 -7.81 -16.84 13.45
CA LEU A 90 -6.96 -16.45 12.32
C LEU A 90 -5.56 -16.02 12.77
N THR A 91 -5.47 -15.16 13.78
CA THR A 91 -4.17 -14.65 14.23
C THR A 91 -3.33 -15.75 14.90
N THR A 92 -3.96 -16.70 15.59
CA THR A 92 -3.28 -17.87 16.14
C THR A 92 -2.78 -18.80 15.03
N SER A 93 -3.62 -19.10 14.03
CA SER A 93 -3.22 -19.92 12.88
C SER A 93 -2.07 -19.28 12.08
N LEU A 94 -2.07 -17.95 11.90
CA LEU A 94 -0.97 -17.23 11.26
C LEU A 94 0.31 -17.26 12.09
N SER A 95 0.22 -17.12 13.41
CA SER A 95 1.39 -17.22 14.30
C SER A 95 1.98 -18.63 14.31
N ASP A 96 1.14 -19.67 14.31
CA ASP A 96 1.56 -21.08 14.19
C ASP A 96 2.24 -21.34 12.84
N ALA A 97 1.63 -20.90 11.73
CA ALA A 97 2.26 -20.98 10.41
C ALA A 97 3.61 -20.26 10.37
N GLY A 98 3.68 -19.06 10.96
CA GLY A 98 4.93 -18.32 11.11
C GLY A 98 6.03 -19.10 11.84
N SER A 99 5.68 -19.77 12.94
CA SER A 99 6.60 -20.62 13.70
C SER A 99 7.09 -21.81 12.88
N LYS A 100 6.19 -22.50 12.19
CA LYS A 100 6.51 -23.68 11.36
C LYS A 100 7.39 -23.32 10.17
N TYR A 101 7.11 -22.20 9.48
CA TYR A 101 8.03 -21.69 8.45
C TYR A 101 9.40 -21.34 9.04
N GLY A 102 9.44 -20.78 10.24
CA GLY A 102 10.68 -20.41 10.93
C GLY A 102 11.60 -21.59 11.26
N MET A 103 11.10 -22.83 11.23
CA MET A 103 11.90 -24.04 11.41
C MET A 103 12.86 -24.29 10.24
N SER A 104 12.58 -23.73 9.06
CA SER A 104 13.44 -23.78 7.88
C SER A 104 13.96 -22.40 7.51
N ARG A 105 15.28 -22.27 7.32
CA ARG A 105 15.89 -21.02 6.85
C ARG A 105 15.40 -20.61 5.45
N GLU A 106 14.99 -21.58 4.63
CA GLU A 106 14.45 -21.34 3.28
C GLU A 106 13.10 -20.60 3.32
N HIS A 107 12.37 -20.67 4.43
CA HIS A 107 11.06 -20.06 4.59
C HIS A 107 11.05 -18.83 5.50
N ALA A 108 12.22 -18.21 5.76
CA ALA A 108 12.33 -17.03 6.61
C ALA A 108 11.41 -15.86 6.17
N PHE A 109 11.25 -15.66 4.86
CA PHE A 109 10.30 -14.68 4.33
C PHE A 109 8.85 -15.01 4.70
N HIS A 110 8.42 -16.25 4.50
CA HIS A 110 7.06 -16.72 4.80
C HIS A 110 6.76 -16.60 6.30
N ALA A 111 7.73 -16.95 7.15
CA ALA A 111 7.62 -16.80 8.60
C ALA A 111 7.34 -15.35 9.02
N ARG A 112 8.13 -14.42 8.46
CA ARG A 112 7.97 -12.99 8.73
C ARG A 112 6.65 -12.46 8.16
N ALA A 113 6.29 -12.83 6.94
CA ALA A 113 5.06 -12.40 6.29
C ALA A 113 3.81 -12.86 7.07
N ALA A 114 3.78 -14.11 7.55
CA ALA A 114 2.67 -14.62 8.37
C ALA A 114 2.54 -13.86 9.69
N THR A 115 3.67 -13.55 10.34
CA THR A 115 3.71 -12.79 11.60
C THR A 115 3.24 -11.34 11.41
N GLU A 116 3.75 -10.64 10.39
CA GLU A 116 3.32 -9.29 10.03
C GLU A 116 1.84 -9.26 9.63
N PHE A 117 1.35 -10.29 8.93
CA PHE A 117 -0.05 -10.37 8.56
C PHE A 117 -0.97 -10.54 9.78
N ALA A 118 -0.59 -11.39 10.75
CA ALA A 118 -1.31 -11.52 12.01
C ALA A 118 -1.36 -10.18 12.76
N GLN A 119 -0.25 -9.47 12.81
CA GLN A 119 -0.16 -8.15 13.44
C GLN A 119 -1.07 -7.13 12.73
N LEU A 120 -1.09 -7.10 11.40
CA LEU A 120 -1.95 -6.19 10.63
C LEU A 120 -3.43 -6.43 10.94
N ARG A 121 -3.86 -7.69 11.04
CA ARG A 121 -5.24 -8.03 11.39
C ARG A 121 -5.64 -7.55 12.79
N ARG A 122 -4.72 -7.66 13.77
CA ARG A 122 -4.95 -7.13 15.13
C ARG A 122 -5.06 -5.60 15.13
N GLU A 123 -4.17 -4.91 14.42
CA GLU A 123 -4.22 -3.45 14.31
C GLU A 123 -5.48 -2.96 13.59
N GLN A 124 -5.88 -3.61 12.49
CA GLN A 124 -7.13 -3.26 11.79
C GLN A 124 -8.34 -3.40 12.72
N ALA A 125 -8.46 -4.50 13.46
CA ALA A 125 -9.55 -4.69 14.42
C ALA A 125 -9.49 -3.70 15.60
N ARG A 126 -8.29 -3.30 16.05
CA ARG A 126 -8.13 -2.23 17.05
C ARG A 126 -8.65 -0.89 16.51
N LEU A 127 -8.27 -0.53 15.28
CA LEU A 127 -8.71 0.72 14.63
C LEU A 127 -10.22 0.74 14.41
N GLU A 128 -10.84 -0.38 14.03
CA GLU A 128 -12.31 -0.45 13.90
C GLU A 128 -13.02 -0.26 15.24
N ARG A 129 -12.49 -0.83 16.33
CA ARG A 129 -13.04 -0.62 17.68
C ARG A 129 -12.89 0.82 18.16
N GLU A 130 -11.75 1.45 17.90
CA GLU A 130 -11.49 2.84 18.31
C GLU A 130 -12.27 3.87 17.47
N SER A 131 -12.41 3.62 16.17
CA SER A 131 -13.16 4.49 15.26
C SER A 131 -14.67 4.25 15.29
N GLY A 132 -15.11 3.08 15.79
CA GLY A 132 -16.49 2.61 15.66
C GLY A 132 -16.90 2.28 14.22
N GLN A 133 -15.95 2.25 13.26
CA GLN A 133 -16.23 2.08 11.84
C GLN A 133 -15.54 0.83 11.28
N ARG A 134 -16.31 0.00 10.56
CA ARG A 134 -15.84 -1.26 9.96
C ARG A 134 -15.27 -1.04 8.56
N LEU A 135 -14.14 -0.35 8.48
CA LEU A 135 -13.52 0.09 7.21
C LEU A 135 -12.14 -0.52 6.95
N PHE A 136 -11.51 -1.13 7.95
CA PHE A 136 -10.09 -1.46 7.90
C PHE A 136 -9.83 -2.92 7.56
N VAL A 137 -10.71 -3.82 8.00
CA VAL A 137 -10.51 -5.26 7.79
C VAL A 137 -10.62 -5.61 6.31
N GLY A 138 -9.57 -6.26 5.82
CA GLY A 138 -9.45 -6.72 4.44
C GLY A 138 -8.48 -5.88 3.62
N LEU A 139 -8.20 -4.66 4.07
CA LEU A 139 -7.28 -3.75 3.39
C LEU A 139 -5.82 -4.25 3.48
N SER A 140 -5.02 -3.89 2.49
CA SER A 140 -3.57 -3.97 2.57
C SER A 140 -3.03 -2.96 3.60
N LEU A 141 -1.78 -3.10 4.04
CA LEU A 141 -1.16 -2.12 4.93
C LEU A 141 -1.19 -0.70 4.35
N MET A 142 -0.89 -0.56 3.05
CA MET A 142 -0.89 0.75 2.38
C MET A 142 -2.29 1.36 2.37
N ALA A 143 -3.32 0.56 2.03
CA ALA A 143 -4.71 1.00 2.03
C ALA A 143 -5.24 1.29 3.45
N THR A 144 -4.74 0.57 4.46
CA THR A 144 -5.03 0.83 5.88
C THR A 144 -4.47 2.19 6.29
N ILE A 145 -3.21 2.49 5.96
CA ILE A 145 -2.58 3.79 6.23
C ILE A 145 -3.32 4.92 5.49
N ALA A 146 -3.63 4.73 4.21
CA ALA A 146 -4.41 5.70 3.43
C ALA A 146 -5.78 5.96 4.10
N THR A 147 -6.48 4.91 4.52
CA THR A 147 -7.79 5.07 5.21
C THR A 147 -7.65 5.81 6.53
N CYS A 148 -6.60 5.54 7.33
CA CYS A 148 -6.33 6.32 8.54
C CYS A 148 -6.11 7.80 8.23
N ILE A 149 -5.37 8.12 7.17
CA ILE A 149 -5.15 9.52 6.73
C ILE A 149 -6.47 10.14 6.29
N ARG A 150 -7.30 9.39 5.56
CA ARG A 150 -8.61 9.87 5.10
C ARG A 150 -9.56 10.25 6.23
N LEU A 151 -9.50 9.51 7.33
CA LEU A 151 -10.31 9.76 8.53
C LEU A 151 -9.68 10.82 9.47
N GLY A 152 -8.54 11.43 9.10
CA GLY A 152 -7.82 12.38 9.95
C GLY A 152 -7.06 11.73 11.12
N HIS A 153 -6.96 10.40 11.16
CA HIS A 153 -6.28 9.64 12.21
C HIS A 153 -4.74 9.60 11.98
N HIS A 154 -4.10 10.76 11.92
CA HIS A 154 -2.67 10.88 11.57
C HIS A 154 -1.73 10.14 12.55
N LYS A 155 -2.06 10.15 13.85
CA LYS A 155 -1.28 9.42 14.87
C LYS A 155 -1.31 7.91 14.62
N ALA A 156 -2.46 7.36 14.26
CA ALA A 156 -2.61 5.94 13.93
C ALA A 156 -1.85 5.57 12.65
N ALA A 157 -1.92 6.42 11.62
CA ALA A 157 -1.16 6.22 10.38
C ALA A 157 0.36 6.17 10.64
N HIS A 158 0.88 7.07 11.48
CA HIS A 158 2.30 7.07 11.85
C HIS A 158 2.68 5.88 12.76
N ALA A 159 1.77 5.44 13.64
CA ALA A 159 1.98 4.22 14.43
C ALA A 159 2.13 2.98 13.53
N LEU A 160 1.24 2.81 12.54
CA LEU A 160 1.32 1.74 11.55
C LEU A 160 2.64 1.79 10.76
N LYS A 161 3.06 2.99 10.33
CA LYS A 161 4.37 3.18 9.68
C LYS A 161 5.51 2.61 10.53
N LYS A 162 5.53 2.92 11.83
CA LYS A 162 6.57 2.45 12.76
C LYS A 162 6.49 0.94 12.99
N ILE A 163 5.28 0.42 13.22
CA ILE A 163 5.05 -1.01 13.49
C ILE A 163 5.55 -1.88 12.32
N PHE A 164 5.21 -1.50 11.10
CA PHE A 164 5.52 -2.27 9.89
C PHE A 164 6.79 -1.81 9.18
N ASN A 165 7.58 -0.94 9.80
CA ASN A 165 8.81 -0.39 9.22
C ASN A 165 8.62 0.15 7.78
N VAL A 166 7.52 0.86 7.54
CA VAL A 166 7.25 1.47 6.24
C VAL A 166 8.25 2.60 6.02
N THR A 167 9.01 2.50 4.93
CA THR A 167 10.02 3.51 4.58
C THR A 167 9.39 4.90 4.41
N ASP A 168 10.13 5.95 4.77
CA ASP A 168 9.65 7.33 4.64
C ASP A 168 9.23 7.63 3.20
N LYS A 169 9.99 7.15 2.21
CA LYS A 169 9.64 7.28 0.79
C LYS A 169 8.24 6.75 0.46
N ARG A 170 7.91 5.52 0.90
CA ARG A 170 6.59 4.92 0.66
C ARG A 170 5.49 5.65 1.42
N PHE A 171 5.74 6.01 2.67
CA PHE A 171 4.76 6.73 3.48
C PHE A 171 4.40 8.09 2.88
N TYR A 172 5.39 8.84 2.38
CA TYR A 172 5.17 10.11 1.70
C TYR A 172 4.30 9.94 0.46
N TRP A 173 4.59 8.94 -0.40
CA TRP A 173 3.75 8.66 -1.57
C TRP A 173 2.29 8.37 -1.18
N ILE A 174 2.06 7.55 -0.16
CA ILE A 174 0.70 7.23 0.32
C ILE A 174 0.01 8.51 0.83
N LYS A 175 0.70 9.31 1.64
CA LYS A 175 0.13 10.52 2.25
C LYS A 175 -0.20 11.58 1.19
N VAL A 176 0.71 11.87 0.25
CA VAL A 176 0.44 12.83 -0.83
C VAL A 176 -0.72 12.36 -1.71
N LEU A 177 -0.67 11.11 -2.19
CA LEU A 177 -1.74 10.56 -3.04
C LEU A 177 -3.10 10.65 -2.34
N THR A 178 -3.16 10.23 -1.07
CA THR A 178 -4.39 10.25 -0.28
C THR A 178 -4.93 11.67 -0.09
N LEU A 179 -4.06 12.64 0.24
CA LEU A 179 -4.46 14.03 0.44
C LEU A 179 -4.95 14.68 -0.85
N CYS A 180 -4.32 14.40 -1.99
CA CYS A 180 -4.75 14.87 -3.29
C CYS A 180 -6.08 14.25 -3.72
N GLU A 181 -6.27 12.94 -3.52
CA GLU A 181 -7.54 12.24 -3.79
C GLU A 181 -8.72 12.81 -2.99
N GLN A 182 -8.47 13.30 -1.77
CA GLN A 182 -9.47 13.93 -0.92
C GLN A 182 -9.67 15.43 -1.18
N HIS A 183 -8.89 16.03 -2.08
CA HIS A 183 -8.79 17.48 -2.22
C HIS A 183 -8.50 18.21 -0.90
N ALA A 184 -7.77 17.55 0.02
CA ALA A 184 -7.43 18.07 1.34
C ALA A 184 -6.21 19.01 1.25
N TRP A 185 -6.33 20.07 0.45
CA TRP A 185 -5.24 20.99 0.13
C TRP A 185 -4.59 21.67 1.35
N PRO A 186 -5.34 22.10 2.38
CA PRO A 186 -4.72 22.68 3.59
C PRO A 186 -3.80 21.67 4.29
N ALA A 187 -4.21 20.40 4.38
CA ALA A 187 -3.41 19.35 5.00
C ALA A 187 -2.20 18.94 4.13
N LEU A 188 -2.32 19.04 2.80
CA LEU A 188 -1.19 18.87 1.89
C LEU A 188 -0.14 19.97 2.08
N ASP A 189 -0.59 21.20 2.25
CA ASP A 189 0.28 22.36 2.47
C ASP A 189 1.02 22.25 3.81
N GLU A 190 0.31 21.96 4.90
CA GLU A 190 0.91 21.69 6.22
C GLU A 190 1.93 20.54 6.14
N PHE A 191 1.58 19.45 5.45
CA PHE A 191 2.49 18.33 5.27
C PHE A 191 3.76 18.71 4.50
N SER A 192 3.64 19.61 3.53
CA SER A 192 4.79 20.13 2.78
C SER A 192 5.74 20.98 3.65
N MET A 193 5.28 21.50 4.78
CA MET A 193 6.08 22.32 5.69
C MET A 193 6.81 21.50 6.76
N GLU A 194 6.37 20.27 7.04
CA GLU A 194 6.91 19.47 8.15
C GLU A 194 8.43 19.23 8.03
N ARG A 195 8.88 18.64 6.92
CA ARG A 195 10.29 18.24 6.69
C ARG A 195 10.61 18.15 5.20
N LYS A 196 11.91 18.16 4.87
CA LYS A 196 12.38 17.89 3.51
C LYS A 196 11.86 16.54 3.02
N SER A 197 11.16 16.57 1.88
CA SER A 197 10.54 15.38 1.30
C SER A 197 11.57 14.37 0.78
N PRO A 198 11.52 13.08 1.19
CA PRO A 198 12.37 12.01 0.65
C PRO A 198 12.00 11.61 -0.79
N ILE A 199 10.85 12.06 -1.30
CA ILE A 199 10.43 11.86 -2.69
C ILE A 199 10.70 13.10 -3.57
N GLY A 200 11.24 14.18 -2.98
CA GLY A 200 11.32 15.48 -3.63
C GLY A 200 9.96 16.19 -3.67
N TRP A 201 9.90 17.29 -4.41
CA TRP A 201 8.70 18.14 -4.54
C TRP A 201 7.97 17.96 -5.87
N GLU A 202 8.65 17.42 -6.88
CA GLU A 202 8.06 17.14 -8.19
C GLU A 202 6.82 16.22 -8.09
N PRO A 203 6.85 15.12 -7.30
CA PRO A 203 5.66 14.29 -7.13
C PRO A 203 4.46 15.01 -6.50
N PHE A 204 4.73 15.95 -5.58
CA PHE A 204 3.66 16.73 -4.95
C PHE A 204 2.96 17.59 -5.99
N LEU A 205 3.72 18.27 -6.85
CA LEU A 205 3.17 19.12 -7.90
C LEU A 205 2.43 18.33 -8.97
N GLN A 206 3.03 17.23 -9.43
CA GLN A 206 2.40 16.40 -10.45
C GLN A 206 1.06 15.85 -9.97
N LEU A 207 1.01 15.31 -8.74
CA LEU A 207 -0.24 14.81 -8.16
C LEU A 207 -1.25 15.93 -7.88
N ALA A 208 -0.79 17.06 -7.33
CA ALA A 208 -1.67 18.22 -7.09
C ALA A 208 -2.31 18.69 -8.40
N LYS A 209 -1.53 18.83 -9.48
CA LYS A 209 -2.01 19.21 -10.80
C LYS A 209 -2.99 18.18 -11.39
N GLN A 210 -2.68 16.89 -11.28
CA GLN A 210 -3.56 15.81 -11.77
C GLN A 210 -4.92 15.81 -11.07
N HIS A 211 -4.95 16.16 -9.77
CA HIS A 211 -6.16 16.24 -8.98
C HIS A 211 -6.79 17.64 -8.94
N GLY A 212 -6.39 18.56 -9.84
CA GLY A 212 -7.02 19.87 -9.99
C GLY A 212 -6.81 20.81 -8.79
N ALA A 213 -5.63 20.78 -8.18
CA ALA A 213 -5.30 21.70 -7.11
C ALA A 213 -5.37 23.18 -7.58
N PRO A 214 -5.91 24.08 -6.74
CA PRO A 214 -5.87 25.52 -6.99
C PRO A 214 -4.45 26.06 -7.23
N ASN A 215 -4.35 27.12 -8.05
CA ASN A 215 -3.09 27.74 -8.41
C ASN A 215 -2.30 28.25 -7.19
N ASP A 216 -2.97 28.72 -6.14
CA ASP A 216 -2.34 29.19 -4.91
C ASP A 216 -1.66 28.04 -4.13
N VAL A 217 -2.30 26.86 -4.08
CA VAL A 217 -1.74 25.65 -3.45
C VAL A 217 -0.52 25.18 -4.24
N MET A 218 -0.64 25.13 -5.57
CA MET A 218 0.49 24.78 -6.44
C MET A 218 1.65 25.75 -6.26
N ALA A 219 1.40 27.06 -6.20
CA ALA A 219 2.42 28.06 -5.96
C ALA A 219 3.14 27.85 -4.61
N ARG A 220 2.43 27.52 -3.53
CA ARG A 220 3.04 27.24 -2.21
C ARG A 220 3.95 26.01 -2.25
N LEU A 221 3.55 24.96 -2.98
CA LEU A 221 4.37 23.78 -3.20
C LEU A 221 5.61 24.09 -4.05
N ILE A 222 5.48 24.89 -5.12
CA ILE A 222 6.61 25.29 -5.98
C ILE A 222 7.64 26.10 -5.17
N HIS A 223 7.21 26.94 -4.23
CA HIS A 223 8.13 27.67 -3.35
C HIS A 223 9.06 26.75 -2.55
N ARG A 224 8.66 25.49 -2.29
CA ARG A 224 9.49 24.51 -1.57
C ARG A 224 10.58 23.89 -2.45
N MET A 225 10.45 23.97 -3.77
CA MET A 225 11.47 23.46 -4.70
C MET A 225 12.78 24.26 -4.59
N PRO A 226 13.94 23.61 -4.78
CA PRO A 226 15.19 24.34 -4.96
C PRO A 226 15.11 25.21 -6.23
N ASP A 227 15.79 26.36 -6.20
CA ASP A 227 15.86 27.26 -7.35
C ASP A 227 16.48 26.52 -8.54
N SER A 228 15.70 26.37 -9.60
CA SER A 228 16.00 25.57 -10.78
C SER A 228 15.14 26.03 -11.95
N ALA A 229 15.55 25.74 -13.19
CA ALA A 229 14.75 26.05 -14.37
C ALA A 229 13.34 25.43 -14.28
N SER A 230 13.24 24.19 -13.78
CA SER A 230 11.95 23.52 -13.55
C SER A 230 11.04 24.27 -12.57
N LYS A 231 11.60 24.94 -11.55
CA LYS A 231 10.81 25.77 -10.63
C LYS A 231 10.23 27.01 -11.32
N ALA A 232 11.01 27.67 -12.18
CA ALA A 232 10.54 28.81 -12.96
C ALA A 232 9.47 28.41 -13.98
N GLU A 233 9.66 27.28 -14.68
CA GLU A 233 8.65 26.71 -15.58
C GLU A 233 7.37 26.32 -14.83
N ALA A 234 7.50 25.73 -13.63
CA ALA A 234 6.36 25.38 -12.79
C ALA A 234 5.56 26.63 -12.38
N PHE A 235 6.21 27.72 -11.94
CA PHE A 235 5.52 28.98 -11.63
C PHE A 235 4.83 29.59 -12.87
N SER A 236 5.48 29.53 -14.03
CA SER A 236 4.90 29.98 -15.30
C SER A 236 3.62 29.18 -15.63
N SER A 237 3.61 27.87 -15.37
CA SER A 237 2.44 27.01 -15.62
C SER A 237 1.25 27.24 -14.68
N VAL A 238 1.43 28.03 -13.61
CA VAL A 238 0.46 28.30 -12.55
C VAL A 238 0.05 29.79 -12.56
N ASP A 239 0.33 30.51 -13.65
CA ASP A 239 0.05 31.95 -13.83
C ASP A 239 0.77 32.88 -12.84
N HIS A 240 1.85 32.40 -12.21
CA HIS A 240 2.69 33.18 -11.30
C HIS A 240 3.95 33.66 -12.02
N ALA A 241 3.73 34.46 -13.06
CA ALA A 241 4.80 34.86 -13.98
C ALA A 241 5.84 35.79 -13.35
N ARG A 242 5.47 36.55 -12.32
CA ARG A 242 6.40 37.40 -11.57
C ARG A 242 7.42 36.55 -10.83
N GLU A 243 6.94 35.56 -10.08
CA GLU A 243 7.77 34.63 -9.31
C GLU A 243 8.63 33.76 -10.23
N ALA A 244 8.08 33.34 -11.37
CA ALA A 244 8.84 32.66 -12.41
C ALA A 244 10.03 33.51 -12.92
N ALA A 245 9.79 34.79 -13.20
CA ALA A 245 10.81 35.74 -13.65
C ALA A 245 11.86 36.03 -12.55
N GLU A 246 11.45 36.12 -11.29
CA GLU A 246 12.36 36.26 -10.14
C GLU A 246 13.31 35.05 -10.02
N VAL A 247 12.81 33.82 -10.21
CA VAL A 247 13.65 32.61 -10.20
C VAL A 247 14.62 32.60 -11.40
N ALA A 248 14.14 32.92 -12.61
CA ALA A 248 15.01 32.99 -13.79
C ALA A 248 16.12 34.05 -13.65
N ALA A 249 15.80 35.21 -13.08
CA ALA A 249 16.76 36.26 -12.80
C ALA A 249 17.84 35.84 -11.78
N LYS A 250 17.44 35.12 -10.72
CA LYS A 250 18.38 34.55 -9.73
C LYS A 250 19.32 33.52 -10.35
N LEU A 251 18.81 32.72 -11.29
CA LEU A 251 19.59 31.72 -12.04
C LEU A 251 20.50 32.33 -13.10
N ARG A 252 20.36 33.63 -13.38
CA ARG A 252 21.04 34.36 -14.48
C ARG A 252 20.77 33.76 -15.86
N ASP A 253 19.62 33.10 -16.01
CA ASP A 253 19.19 32.52 -17.27
C ASP A 253 18.40 33.56 -18.07
N SER A 254 19.09 34.21 -19.02
CA SER A 254 18.51 35.29 -19.82
C SER A 254 17.47 34.79 -20.82
N ASP A 255 17.64 33.56 -21.33
CA ASP A 255 16.74 32.97 -22.32
C ASP A 255 15.41 32.57 -21.67
N LEU A 256 15.47 31.96 -20.48
CA LEU A 256 14.29 31.61 -19.70
C LEU A 256 13.52 32.86 -19.26
N PHE A 257 14.23 33.91 -18.82
CA PHE A 257 13.61 35.18 -18.45
C PHE A 257 12.88 35.82 -19.65
N ALA A 258 13.52 35.86 -20.82
CA ALA A 258 12.92 36.40 -22.03
C ALA A 258 11.67 35.60 -22.46
N ARG A 259 11.71 34.27 -22.33
CA ARG A 259 10.55 33.40 -22.62
C ARG A 259 9.37 33.68 -21.68
N ILE A 260 9.62 33.88 -20.38
CA ILE A 260 8.59 34.21 -19.40
C ILE A 260 8.03 35.63 -19.68
N GLN A 261 8.89 36.59 -20.01
CA GLN A 261 8.47 37.94 -20.37
C GLN A 261 7.60 37.96 -21.63
N GLY A 262 7.96 37.18 -22.66
CA GLY A 262 7.18 37.07 -23.89
C GLY A 262 5.83 36.36 -23.73
N ALA A 263 5.68 35.53 -22.69
CA ALA A 263 4.42 34.85 -22.38
C ALA A 263 3.39 35.77 -21.69
N VAL A 264 3.81 36.95 -21.21
CA VAL A 264 2.97 37.87 -20.44
C VAL A 264 2.72 39.16 -21.25
N ALA A 265 1.49 39.65 -21.24
CA ALA A 265 1.17 40.91 -21.90
C ALA A 265 1.94 42.08 -21.23
N PRO A 266 2.62 42.95 -21.99
CA PRO A 266 3.50 43.99 -21.45
C PRO A 266 2.76 45.02 -20.58
N ASN A 267 1.48 45.27 -20.85
CA ASN A 267 0.64 46.21 -20.09
C ASN A 267 -0.08 45.56 -18.90
N SER A 268 0.11 44.26 -18.66
CA SER A 268 -0.47 43.60 -17.49
C SER A 268 0.30 43.95 -16.21
N PRO A 269 -0.33 43.84 -15.03
CA PRO A 269 0.37 44.03 -13.75
C PRO A 269 1.61 43.13 -13.60
N ALA A 270 1.54 41.91 -14.14
CA ALA A 270 2.66 40.98 -14.17
C ALA A 270 3.78 41.46 -15.11
N GLY A 271 3.44 41.96 -16.30
CA GLY A 271 4.41 42.51 -17.27
C GLY A 271 5.18 43.71 -16.73
N LEU A 272 4.48 44.63 -16.04
CA LEU A 272 5.12 45.77 -15.37
C LEU A 272 6.04 45.34 -14.23
N ALA A 273 5.65 44.35 -13.43
CA ALA A 273 6.48 43.80 -12.36
C ALA A 273 7.75 43.12 -12.91
N ILE A 274 7.64 42.39 -14.02
CA ILE A 274 8.79 41.75 -14.70
C ILE A 274 9.74 42.80 -15.27
N ALA A 275 9.22 43.89 -15.85
CA ALA A 275 10.05 44.99 -16.35
C ALA A 275 10.84 45.71 -15.22
N GLN A 276 10.20 45.93 -14.06
CA GLN A 276 10.87 46.49 -12.88
C GLN A 276 11.96 45.53 -12.34
N LEU A 277 11.71 44.22 -12.38
CA LEU A 277 12.71 43.21 -12.03
C LEU A 277 13.90 43.25 -12.99
N GLN A 278 13.65 43.35 -14.29
CA GLN A 278 14.70 43.44 -15.30
C GLN A 278 15.64 44.64 -15.05
N GLU A 279 15.09 45.79 -14.65
CA GLU A 279 15.86 46.99 -14.34
C GLU A 279 16.71 46.83 -13.07
N ARG A 280 16.15 46.22 -12.02
CA ARG A 280 16.89 45.91 -10.77
C ARG A 280 18.01 44.91 -10.98
N PHE A 281 17.79 43.88 -11.80
CA PHE A 281 18.83 42.89 -12.07
C PHE A 281 19.88 43.40 -13.07
N ARG A 282 19.52 44.28 -14.01
CA ARG A 282 20.50 44.97 -14.90
C ARG A 282 21.60 45.71 -14.12
N THR A 283 21.27 46.29 -12.98
CA THR A 283 22.28 46.92 -12.09
C THR A 283 23.16 45.91 -11.33
N SER A 284 22.72 44.66 -11.17
CA SER A 284 23.48 43.58 -10.54
C SER A 284 24.30 42.74 -11.51
N PHE A 285 24.12 42.93 -12.82
CA PHE A 285 24.85 42.26 -13.91
C PHE A 285 26.09 43.05 -14.40
N ARG A 286 26.38 44.21 -13.79
CA ARG A 286 27.63 44.95 -14.00
C ARG A 286 28.67 44.58 -12.95
#